data_AF-A0AAP8N6K0-F1
#
_entry.id   AF-A0AAP8N6K0-F1
#
_cell.length_a   1.000
_cell.length_b   1.000
_cell.length_c   1.000
_cell.angle_alpha   90.00
_cell.angle_beta   90.00
_cell.angle_gamma   90.00
#
_symmetry.space_group_name_H-M   'P 1'
#
loop_
_entity.id
_entity.type
_entity.pdbx_description
1 polymer ?
#
loop_
_entity_poly.entity_id
_entity_poly.type
_entity_poly.pdbx_seq_one_letter_code
_entity_poly.pdbx_strand_id
1 'polypeptide(L)' 'MSKSIKITTIGGGSSYTPELVEGFIKRYDELPLRELWLVDVEEGREKLEIVGDLAKRMFQKAGLPVEVHLTLDRRA' A
#
# COMPACT_ATOMS: atom_id res chain seq x y z
N MET A 1 -13.80 4.40 -19.44
CA MET A 1 -12.66 3.71 -18.82
C MET A 1 -12.33 4.43 -17.53
N SER A 2 -12.63 3.86 -16.36
CA SER A 2 -12.13 4.43 -15.11
C SER A 2 -10.60 4.29 -15.15
N LYS A 3 -9.87 5.39 -14.99
CA LYS A 3 -8.41 5.33 -14.89
C LYS A 3 -8.08 4.64 -13.57
N SER A 4 -7.61 3.41 -13.63
CA SER A 4 -7.08 2.70 -12.46
C SER A 4 -5.80 3.38 -12.00
N ILE A 5 -5.74 3.77 -10.73
CA ILE A 5 -4.57 4.45 -10.16
C ILE A 5 -3.62 3.41 -9.56
N LYS A 6 -2.33 3.51 -9.88
CA LYS A 6 -1.23 2.83 -9.20
C LYS A 6 -0.43 3.86 -8.41
N ILE A 7 -0.20 3.60 -7.13
CA ILE A 7 0.62 4.45 -6.25
C ILE A 7 1.79 3.64 -5.70
N THR A 8 2.98 4.24 -5.70
CA THR A 8 4.17 3.69 -5.05
C THR A 8 4.58 4.57 -3.87
N THR A 9 4.81 3.95 -2.72
CA THR A 9 5.34 4.59 -1.51
C THR A 9 6.74 4.05 -1.24
N ILE A 10 7.75 4.91 -1.32
CA ILE A 10 9.15 4.60 -0.95
C ILE A 10 9.32 4.91 0.53
N GLY A 11 9.85 3.95 1.30
CA GLY A 11 9.80 3.96 2.77
C GLY A 11 8.55 3.26 3.31
N GLY A 12 8.10 2.20 2.63
CA GLY A 12 6.86 1.48 2.92
C GLY A 12 6.84 0.83 4.31
N GLY A 13 7.99 0.49 4.90
CA GLY A 13 8.15 -0.03 6.26
C GLY A 13 7.95 1.02 7.37
N SER A 14 7.48 2.21 7.03
CA SER A 14 7.18 3.27 8.00
C SER A 14 6.01 2.90 8.93
N SER A 15 6.08 3.36 10.18
CA SER A 15 4.97 3.28 11.14
C SER A 15 3.75 4.12 10.72
N TYR A 16 3.91 5.06 9.79
CA TYR A 16 2.83 5.89 9.24
C TYR A 16 2.11 5.26 8.04
N THR A 17 2.62 4.15 7.49
CA THR A 17 1.98 3.44 6.37
C THR A 17 0.51 3.06 6.66
N PRO A 18 0.13 2.59 7.87
CA PRO A 18 -1.28 2.32 8.19
C PRO A 18 -2.18 3.55 8.09
N GLU A 19 -1.71 4.73 8.52
CA GLU A 19 -2.46 5.99 8.42
C GLU A 19 -2.70 6.38 6.95
N LEU A 20 -1.68 6.23 6.10
CA LEU A 20 -1.80 6.45 4.66
C LEU A 20 -2.84 5.52 4.03
N VAL A 21 -2.80 4.23 4.38
CA VAL A 21 -3.75 3.21 3.91
C VAL A 21 -5.17 3.54 4.37
N GLU A 22 -5.35 3.94 5.63
CA GLU A 22 -6.65 4.40 6.12
C GLU A 22 -7.16 5.61 5.32
N GLY A 23 -6.26 6.54 4.96
CA GLY A 23 -6.56 7.67 4.09
C GLY A 23 -7.10 7.24 2.71
N PHE A 24 -6.46 6.25 2.08
CA PHE A 24 -6.91 5.67 0.81
C PHE A 24 -8.26 4.97 0.91
N ILE A 25 -8.48 4.19 1.98
CA ILE A 25 -9.75 3.53 2.22
C ILE A 25 -10.88 4.55 2.34
N LYS A 26 -10.68 5.62 3.13
CA LYS A 26 -11.69 6.67 3.37
C LYS A 26 -12.04 7.48 2.11
N ARG A 27 -11.12 7.57 1.14
CA ARG A 27 -11.26 8.41 -0.07
C ARG A 27 -11.29 7.59 -1.36
N TYR A 28 -11.63 6.31 -1.26
CA TYR A 28 -11.58 5.40 -2.40
C TYR A 28 -12.44 5.87 -3.59
N ASP A 29 -13.61 6.45 -3.31
CA ASP A 29 -14.52 6.93 -4.36
C ASP A 29 -14.00 8.17 -5.10
N GLU A 30 -13.15 8.96 -4.44
CA GLU A 30 -12.48 10.13 -5.04
C GLU A 30 -11.16 9.74 -5.73
N LEU A 31 -10.47 8.73 -5.19
CA LEU A 31 -9.20 8.22 -5.67
C LEU A 31 -9.28 6.69 -5.79
N PRO A 32 -9.76 6.16 -6.94
CA PRO A 32 -9.98 4.72 -7.14
C PRO A 32 -8.64 4.01 -7.36
N LEU A 33 -7.95 3.77 -6.24
CA LEU A 33 -6.70 3.03 -6.16
C LEU A 33 -6.93 1.57 -6.59
N ARG A 34 -6.07 1.05 -7.44
CA ARG A 34 -6.06 -0.37 -7.82
C ARG A 34 -4.85 -1.10 -7.27
N GLU A 35 -3.71 -0.43 -7.24
CA GLU A 35 -2.45 -1.00 -6.79
C GLU A 35 -1.72 -0.04 -5.84
N LEU A 36 -1.32 -0.54 -4.67
CA LEU A 36 -0.40 0.09 -3.75
C LEU A 36 0.92 -0.69 -3.74
N TRP A 37 2.00 -0.04 -4.11
CA TRP A 37 3.35 -0.61 -4.07
C TRP A 37 4.11 0.00 -2.89
N LEU A 38 4.46 -0.83 -1.91
CA LEU A 38 5.28 -0.45 -0.77
C LEU A 38 6.71 -0.90 -1.02
N VAL A 39 7.62 0.06 -1.06
CA VAL A 39 9.03 -0.17 -1.35
C VAL A 39 9.87 0.21 -0.15
N ASP A 40 10.84 -0.63 0.20
CA ASP A 40 11.84 -0.32 1.23
C ASP A 40 13.23 -0.81 0.80
N VAL A 41 14.23 -0.61 1.65
CA VAL A 41 15.58 -1.17 1.49
C VAL A 41 15.72 -2.48 2.26
N GLU A 42 16.81 -3.21 2.05
CA GLU A 42 17.04 -4.53 2.67
C GLU A 42 16.98 -4.47 4.20
N GLU A 43 17.56 -3.42 4.79
CA GLU A 43 17.54 -3.17 6.25
C GLU A 43 16.13 -2.93 6.80
N GLY A 44 15.19 -2.51 5.93
CA GLY A 44 13.80 -2.24 6.27
C GLY A 44 12.84 -3.40 6.00
N ARG A 45 13.32 -4.53 5.45
CA ARG A 45 12.49 -5.65 4.99
C ARG A 45 11.48 -6.13 6.04
N GLU A 46 11.94 -6.42 7.26
CA GLU A 46 11.05 -6.92 8.32
C GLU A 46 9.94 -5.91 8.64
N LYS A 47 10.28 -4.62 8.72
CA LYS A 47 9.29 -3.57 8.95
C LYS A 47 8.29 -3.49 7.80
N LEU A 48 8.77 -3.55 6.55
CA LEU A 48 7.95 -3.56 5.34
C LEU A 48 6.96 -4.73 5.32
N GLU A 49 7.41 -5.94 5.66
CA GLU A 49 6.57 -7.14 5.70
C GLU A 49 5.48 -7.02 6.77
N ILE A 50 5.82 -6.58 7.98
CA ILE A 50 4.86 -6.39 9.08
C ILE A 50 3.78 -5.38 8.72
N VAL A 51 4.17 -4.18 8.27
CA VAL A 51 3.19 -3.12 7.96
C VAL A 51 2.46 -3.39 6.65
N GLY A 52 3.12 -4.00 5.68
CA GLY A 52 2.54 -4.41 4.39
C GLY A 52 1.44 -5.45 4.57
N ASP A 53 1.64 -6.43 5.45
CA ASP A 53 0.60 -7.42 5.77
C ASP A 53 -0.57 -6.81 6.55
N LEU A 54 -0.31 -5.79 7.39
CA LEU A 54 -1.39 -5.01 7.99
C LEU A 54 -2.19 -4.24 6.92
N ALA A 55 -1.51 -3.58 5.97
CA ALA A 55 -2.17 -2.87 4.87
C ALA A 55 -3.08 -3.80 4.04
N LYS A 56 -2.60 -5.00 3.70
CA LYS A 56 -3.42 -6.04 3.03
C LYS A 56 -4.70 -6.35 3.81
N ARG A 57 -4.58 -6.61 5.12
CA ARG A 57 -5.74 -6.90 5.99
C ARG A 57 -6.69 -5.71 6.09
N MET A 58 -6.19 -4.48 6.08
CA MET A 58 -7.01 -3.27 6.12
C MET A 58 -7.88 -3.13 4.86
N PHE A 59 -7.30 -3.26 3.66
CA PHE A 59 -8.07 -3.22 2.41
C PHE A 59 -9.05 -4.39 2.29
N GLN A 60 -8.63 -5.61 2.66
CA GLN A 60 -9.51 -6.79 2.67
C GLN A 60 -10.71 -6.59 3.60
N LYS A 61 -10.49 -6.08 4.82
CA LYS A 61 -11.55 -5.78 5.79
C LYS A 61 -12.51 -4.70 5.27
N ALA A 62 -12.01 -3.73 4.52
CA ALA A 62 -12.82 -2.69 3.89
C ALA A 62 -13.59 -3.17 2.64
N GLY A 63 -13.33 -4.39 2.15
CA GLY A 63 -13.96 -4.92 0.94
C GLY A 63 -13.51 -4.22 -0.35
N LEU A 64 -12.35 -3.56 -0.33
CA LEU A 64 -11.84 -2.80 -1.48
C LEU A 64 -10.91 -3.65 -2.35
N PRO A 65 -11.04 -3.59 -3.69
CA PRO A 65 -10.25 -4.41 -4.62
C PRO A 65 -8.86 -3.80 -4.88
N VAL A 66 -8.11 -3.51 -3.81
CA VAL A 66 -6.74 -2.96 -3.90
C VAL A 66 -5.71 -4.07 -3.74
N GLU A 67 -4.78 -4.16 -4.68
CA GLU A 67 -3.62 -5.05 -4.59
C GLU A 67 -2.47 -4.33 -3.88
N VAL A 68 -1.90 -4.98 -2.87
CA VAL A 68 -0.72 -4.46 -2.15
C VAL A 68 0.51 -5.29 -2.52
N HIS A 69 1.46 -4.65 -3.18
CA HIS A 69 2.74 -5.22 -3.60
C HIS A 69 3.85 -4.76 -2.67
N LEU A 70 4.69 -5.68 -2.22
CA LEU A 70 5.88 -5.39 -1.42
C LEU A 70 7.12 -5.71 -2.25
N THR A 71 8.07 -4.80 -2.34
CA THR A 71 9.31 -5.01 -3.09
C THR A 71 10.46 -4.23 -2.47
N LEU A 72 11.68 -4.69 -2.70
CA LEU A 72 12.90 -3.93 -2.40
C LEU A 72 13.50 -3.28 -3.65
N ASP A 73 12.96 -3.58 -4.83
CA ASP A 73 13.30 -2.92 -6.08
C ASP A 73 12.25 -1.86 -6.42
N ARG A 74 12.65 -0.59 -6.34
CA ARG A 74 11.80 0.56 -6.68
C ARG A 74 11.42 0.64 -8.18
N ARG A 75 12.03 -0.19 -9.04
CA ARG A 75 11.78 -0.23 -10.49
C ARG A 75 10.96 -1.43 -10.96
N ALA A 76 10.51 -2.27 -10.03
CA ALA A 76 9.65 -3.43 -10.30
C ALA A 76 8.31 -3.08 -10.96
#